data_AF-A0A177DJ09-F1
#
_entry.id   AF-A0A177DJ09-F1
#
_cell.length_a   1.000
_cell.length_b   1.000
_cell.length_c   1.000
_cell.angle_alpha   90.00
_cell.angle_beta   90.00
_cell.angle_gamma   90.00
#
_symmetry.space_group_name_H-M   'P 1'
#
loop_
_entity.id
_entity.type
_entity.pdbx_description
1 polymer ?
#
loop_
_entity_poly.entity_id
_entity_poly.type
_entity_poly.pdbx_seq_one_letter_code
_entity_poly.pdbx_strand_id
1 'polypeptide(L)'
;MAHCIFYPKLKDQVVGKSDQQEEKIRFGTGFAFLAQICLGASVWTACTQWLWRTLMKKDMTFEVLNSAFGAETSVLSFLNFEMWKRLKVGSTIAFLAWGLLIPPFFTPATLYIFESTQVEHINAAMPHPSIANVSAAHLFTYSPPSIRGTKQYENDVNRIFTGPRTVMNLLATATSSLGEILPLDLPFNNSAYSINFYAPVIKCGDANDTERYAIDGLLKEEMNAIHGTLNETASAYFSFVPTYNSTGSLTAVSHPRRQIPSTPMNELWMTFLRPEINGQGERVKTRHYQICRPHNASYNLEISQYHGLQNVSVEYEVGETIPFPNEKPNEISNMTQHAYTAFMWTVCDQLVGKLAWMDDTSIKDEQQATAQFGIIDSPIQHTSLLGSVDFDAYFEFDEEKELYKDQNMSTAFDLSDQRLKDKAMARNRTLDILIEELSSNLTVSMMHNRLLTDMTNTTVKLTTDVNRYNYKAYGLFVPYALANAFALVCVILGLTSYVRDGAMPGKKVQDYVQAMHDPKFQGSPAVNSRTPSFSAVSGPDEPTEMRRIGEGSGEGRSNERARYYQDTRSSSDVGRVEGVGIV
;
A
#
# COMPACT_ATOMS: atom_id res chain seq x y z
N MET A 1 4.35 12.25 -38.99
CA MET A 1 5.74 12.59 -38.59
C MET A 1 5.79 13.33 -37.25
N ALA A 2 5.05 14.44 -37.06
CA ALA A 2 5.03 15.19 -35.80
C ALA A 2 4.82 14.30 -34.56
N HIS A 3 3.79 13.46 -34.55
CA HIS A 3 3.55 12.49 -33.47
C HIS A 3 4.68 11.47 -33.26
N CYS A 4 5.25 10.96 -34.36
CA CYS A 4 6.34 9.97 -34.33
C CYS A 4 7.65 10.55 -33.77
N ILE A 5 7.78 11.87 -33.69
CA ILE A 5 8.95 12.54 -33.13
C ILE A 5 8.65 13.05 -31.71
N PHE A 6 7.45 13.57 -31.49
CA PHE A 6 7.07 14.22 -30.23
C PHE A 6 6.68 13.21 -29.13
N TYR A 7 5.82 12.24 -29.43
CA TYR A 7 5.33 11.31 -28.41
C TYR A 7 6.39 10.35 -27.86
N PRO A 8 7.35 9.84 -28.65
CA PRO A 8 8.46 9.07 -28.09
C PRO A 8 9.33 9.85 -27.11
N LYS A 9 9.45 11.18 -27.25
CA LYS A 9 10.21 12.02 -26.29
C LYS A 9 9.52 12.16 -24.93
N LEU A 10 8.20 11.95 -24.89
CA LEU A 10 7.42 11.97 -23.65
C LEU A 10 7.44 10.63 -22.93
N LYS A 11 7.82 9.53 -23.62
CA LYS A 11 7.83 8.19 -23.04
C LYS A 11 8.70 8.15 -21.78
N ASP A 12 8.18 7.53 -20.72
CA ASP A 12 8.82 7.35 -19.42
C ASP A 12 9.05 8.65 -18.61
N GLN A 13 8.63 9.81 -19.13
CA GLN A 13 8.62 11.04 -18.35
C GLN A 13 7.48 11.04 -17.33
N VAL A 14 7.76 11.62 -16.15
CA VAL A 14 6.78 11.78 -15.08
C VAL A 14 5.72 12.79 -15.53
N VAL A 15 4.46 12.40 -15.37
CA VAL A 15 3.30 13.23 -15.63
C VAL A 15 3.23 14.30 -14.55
N GLY A 16 3.25 15.57 -14.96
CA GLY A 16 3.03 16.68 -14.06
C GLY A 16 1.56 16.87 -13.69
N LYS A 17 1.12 18.13 -13.57
CA LYS A 17 -0.29 18.47 -13.29
C LYS A 17 -1.20 18.08 -14.46
N SER A 18 -2.50 17.92 -14.20
CA SER A 18 -3.50 17.61 -15.24
C SER A 18 -3.43 18.59 -16.43
N ASP A 19 -3.18 19.88 -16.17
CA ASP A 19 -3.08 20.91 -17.22
C ASP A 19 -1.94 20.62 -18.21
N GLN A 20 -0.78 20.19 -17.70
CA GLN A 20 0.37 19.85 -18.54
C GLN A 20 0.06 18.62 -19.40
N GLN A 21 -0.64 17.64 -18.83
CA GLN A 21 -1.10 16.47 -19.57
C GLN A 21 -2.05 16.85 -20.70
N GLU A 22 -3.06 17.67 -20.42
CA GLU A 22 -4.01 18.11 -21.43
C GLU A 22 -3.32 18.90 -22.55
N GLU A 23 -2.35 19.75 -22.21
CA GLU A 23 -1.57 20.51 -23.20
C GLU A 23 -0.84 19.59 -24.18
N LYS A 24 -0.19 18.52 -23.70
CA LYS A 24 0.54 17.58 -24.57
C LYS A 24 -0.40 16.80 -25.49
N ILE A 25 -1.59 16.45 -25.01
CA ILE A 25 -2.62 15.78 -25.83
C ILE A 25 -3.20 16.76 -26.88
N ARG A 26 -3.53 18.00 -26.47
CA ARG A 26 -4.06 19.06 -27.36
C ARG A 26 -3.11 19.40 -28.50
N PHE A 27 -1.80 19.44 -28.23
CA PHE A 27 -0.80 19.67 -29.26
C PHE A 27 -0.87 18.58 -30.34
N GLY A 28 -0.93 17.32 -29.94
CA GLY A 28 -1.04 16.21 -30.87
C GLY A 28 -2.33 16.24 -31.69
N THR A 29 -3.48 16.45 -31.05
CA THR A 29 -4.77 16.51 -31.78
C THR A 29 -4.79 17.69 -32.76
N GLY A 30 -4.21 18.83 -32.40
CA GLY A 30 -4.08 19.99 -33.29
C GLY A 30 -3.33 19.66 -34.60
N PHE A 31 -2.18 18.98 -34.52
CA PHE A 31 -1.43 18.57 -35.72
C PHE A 31 -2.18 17.55 -36.57
N ALA A 32 -2.92 16.64 -35.93
CA ALA A 32 -3.76 15.66 -36.64
C ALA A 32 -4.85 16.34 -37.46
N PHE A 33 -5.59 17.28 -36.84
CA PHE A 33 -6.64 18.04 -37.52
C PHE A 33 -6.09 18.90 -38.67
N LEU A 34 -4.95 19.57 -38.45
CA LEU A 34 -4.33 20.38 -39.51
C LEU A 34 -3.95 19.52 -40.73
N ALA A 35 -3.31 18.37 -40.51
CA ALA A 35 -2.93 17.46 -41.59
C ALA A 35 -4.16 16.90 -42.32
N GLN A 36 -5.23 16.59 -41.59
CA GLN A 36 -6.49 16.13 -42.15
C GLN A 36 -7.12 17.17 -43.08
N ILE A 37 -7.18 18.44 -42.66
CA ILE A 37 -7.74 19.52 -43.49
C ILE A 37 -6.95 19.67 -44.80
N CYS A 38 -5.62 19.66 -44.73
CA CYS A 38 -4.76 19.77 -45.91
C CYS A 38 -4.92 18.58 -46.88
N LEU A 39 -4.93 17.35 -46.37
CA LEU A 39 -5.12 16.15 -47.19
C LEU A 39 -6.54 16.07 -47.74
N GLY A 40 -7.54 16.37 -46.93
CA GLY A 40 -8.95 16.42 -47.33
C GLY A 40 -9.19 17.40 -48.46
N ALA A 41 -8.67 18.63 -48.36
CA ALA A 41 -8.77 19.62 -49.43
C ALA A 41 -8.12 19.14 -50.74
N SER A 42 -6.95 18.47 -50.64
CA SER A 42 -6.23 17.95 -51.80
C SER A 42 -6.97 16.79 -52.48
N VAL A 43 -7.54 15.86 -51.71
CA VAL A 43 -8.33 14.75 -52.26
C VAL A 43 -9.64 15.25 -52.85
N TRP A 44 -10.27 16.24 -52.22
CA TRP A 44 -11.55 16.76 -52.67
C TRP A 44 -11.45 17.58 -53.97
N THR A 45 -10.37 18.35 -54.12
CA THR A 45 -10.04 19.01 -55.39
C THR A 45 -9.77 17.99 -56.48
N ALA A 46 -9.00 16.92 -56.21
CA ALA A 46 -8.79 15.83 -57.15
C ALA A 46 -10.10 15.13 -57.55
N CYS A 47 -11.01 14.91 -56.61
CA CYS A 47 -12.35 14.35 -56.87
C CYS A 47 -13.14 15.22 -57.85
N THR A 48 -13.13 16.54 -57.65
CA THR A 48 -13.81 17.50 -58.50
C THR A 48 -13.23 17.49 -59.92
N GLN A 49 -11.90 17.48 -60.04
CA GLN A 49 -11.21 17.41 -61.34
C GLN A 49 -11.53 16.11 -62.09
N TRP A 50 -11.65 14.98 -61.38
CA TRP A 50 -12.00 13.70 -61.99
C TRP A 50 -13.48 13.59 -62.36
N LEU A 51 -14.37 14.19 -61.56
CA LEU A 51 -15.80 14.24 -61.82
C LEU A 51 -16.08 14.95 -63.15
N TRP A 52 -15.52 16.15 -63.33
CA TRP A 52 -15.63 16.92 -64.57
C TRP A 52 -15.09 16.18 -65.79
N ARG A 53 -13.94 15.51 -65.66
CA ARG A 53 -13.41 14.64 -66.71
C ARG A 53 -14.39 13.54 -67.13
N THR A 54 -15.10 12.96 -66.17
CA THR A 54 -16.02 11.85 -66.45
C THR A 54 -17.31 12.38 -67.10
N LEU A 55 -17.79 13.56 -66.68
CA LEU A 55 -18.90 14.28 -67.33
C LEU A 55 -18.59 14.60 -68.79
N MET A 56 -17.33 14.89 -69.10
CA MET A 56 -16.90 15.17 -70.46
C MET A 56 -16.89 13.97 -71.41
N LYS A 57 -16.97 12.74 -70.87
CA LYS A 57 -16.81 11.50 -71.66
C LYS A 57 -18.05 10.61 -71.66
N LYS A 58 -19.04 10.88 -70.81
CA LYS A 58 -20.21 10.01 -70.62
C LYS A 58 -21.47 10.82 -70.33
N ASP A 59 -22.57 10.39 -70.93
CA ASP A 59 -23.93 10.84 -70.58
C ASP A 59 -24.31 10.41 -69.16
N MET A 60 -24.94 11.32 -68.41
CA MET A 60 -25.38 11.07 -67.04
C MET A 60 -26.82 11.53 -66.83
N THR A 61 -27.52 10.86 -65.91
CA THR A 61 -28.84 11.27 -65.44
C THR A 61 -28.69 12.42 -64.42
N PHE A 62 -29.68 13.30 -64.36
CA PHE A 62 -29.69 14.46 -63.44
C PHE A 62 -29.55 14.04 -61.97
N GLU A 63 -30.11 12.91 -61.59
CA GLU A 63 -30.03 12.37 -60.21
C GLU A 63 -28.61 11.91 -59.84
N VAL A 64 -27.88 11.30 -60.78
CA VAL A 64 -26.46 10.93 -60.58
C VAL A 64 -25.57 12.17 -60.53
N LEU A 65 -25.90 13.21 -61.30
CA LEU A 65 -25.19 14.49 -61.27
C LEU A 65 -25.36 15.19 -59.91
N ASN A 66 -26.60 15.30 -59.44
CA ASN A 66 -26.93 15.94 -58.17
C ASN A 66 -26.28 15.21 -56.97
N SER A 67 -26.32 13.86 -56.97
CA SER A 67 -25.65 13.06 -55.94
C SER A 67 -24.11 13.16 -56.01
N ALA A 68 -23.52 13.22 -57.20
CA ALA A 68 -22.06 13.34 -57.33
C ALA A 68 -21.51 14.70 -56.87
N PHE A 69 -22.24 15.80 -57.10
CA PHE A 69 -21.87 17.12 -56.57
C PHE A 69 -22.21 17.26 -55.08
N GLY A 70 -23.28 16.63 -54.60
CA GLY A 70 -23.67 16.57 -53.18
C GLY A 70 -22.83 15.64 -52.30
N ALA A 71 -21.96 14.81 -52.90
CA ALA A 71 -21.11 13.87 -52.17
C ALA A 71 -20.07 14.53 -51.25
N GLU A 72 -19.83 15.84 -51.41
CA GLU A 72 -18.95 16.64 -50.52
C GLU A 72 -19.57 16.87 -49.15
N THR A 73 -20.85 17.20 -49.16
CA THR A 73 -21.58 17.70 -48.01
C THR A 73 -22.46 16.61 -47.39
N SER A 74 -22.76 15.56 -48.15
CA SER A 74 -23.61 14.46 -47.69
C SER A 74 -23.01 13.09 -48.01
N VAL A 75 -22.72 12.33 -46.94
CA VAL A 75 -22.32 10.91 -47.03
C VAL A 75 -23.44 10.07 -47.65
N LEU A 76 -24.70 10.48 -47.45
CA LEU A 76 -25.88 9.77 -47.96
C LEU A 76 -25.93 9.71 -49.50
N SER A 77 -25.20 10.58 -50.21
CA SER A 77 -25.08 10.49 -51.67
C SER A 77 -24.44 9.19 -52.14
N PHE A 78 -23.66 8.48 -51.31
CA PHE A 78 -23.10 7.16 -51.65
C PHE A 78 -24.13 6.04 -51.69
N LEU A 79 -25.34 6.23 -51.15
CA LEU A 79 -26.41 5.23 -51.20
C LEU A 79 -27.02 5.10 -52.61
N ASN A 80 -26.75 6.05 -53.51
CA ASN A 80 -27.16 5.92 -54.90
C ASN A 80 -26.26 4.90 -55.63
N PHE A 81 -26.74 3.67 -55.75
CA PHE A 81 -26.01 2.57 -56.40
C PHE A 81 -25.74 2.83 -57.90
N GLU A 82 -26.55 3.68 -58.54
CA GLU A 82 -26.33 4.09 -59.93
C GLU A 82 -25.08 4.96 -60.08
N MET A 83 -24.77 5.78 -59.06
CA MET A 83 -23.53 6.56 -58.99
C MET A 83 -22.29 5.63 -58.98
N TRP A 84 -22.31 4.56 -58.18
CA TRP A 84 -21.21 3.58 -58.16
C TRP A 84 -21.03 2.86 -59.49
N LYS A 85 -22.13 2.55 -60.21
CA LYS A 85 -22.07 1.88 -61.52
C LYS A 85 -21.54 2.80 -62.63
N ARG A 86 -21.99 4.06 -62.68
CA ARG A 86 -21.66 5.01 -63.76
C ARG A 86 -20.39 5.82 -63.50
N LEU A 87 -20.13 6.21 -62.25
CA LEU A 87 -19.01 7.04 -61.79
C LEU A 87 -18.02 6.25 -60.90
N LYS A 88 -17.64 5.03 -61.29
CA LYS A 88 -16.79 4.12 -60.50
C LYS A 88 -15.57 4.79 -59.83
N VAL A 89 -14.80 5.57 -60.59
CA VAL A 89 -13.56 6.18 -60.10
C VAL A 89 -13.83 7.46 -59.28
N GLY A 90 -14.79 8.28 -59.68
CA GLY A 90 -15.17 9.47 -58.89
C GLY A 90 -15.78 9.09 -57.55
N SER A 91 -16.63 8.05 -57.53
CA SER A 91 -17.27 7.53 -56.33
C SER A 91 -16.27 6.89 -55.35
N THR A 92 -15.23 6.22 -55.85
CA THR A 92 -14.17 5.64 -55.00
C THR A 92 -13.27 6.71 -54.42
N ILE A 93 -12.90 7.75 -55.18
CA ILE A 93 -12.15 8.90 -54.66
C ILE A 93 -12.95 9.61 -53.57
N ALA A 94 -14.24 9.86 -53.81
CA ALA A 94 -15.11 10.51 -52.83
C ALA A 94 -15.30 9.66 -51.56
N PHE A 95 -15.47 8.34 -51.68
CA PHE A 95 -15.55 7.44 -50.51
C PHE A 95 -14.24 7.44 -49.69
N LEU A 96 -13.08 7.39 -50.37
CA LEU A 96 -11.78 7.49 -49.71
C LEU A 96 -11.58 8.86 -49.04
N ALA A 97 -12.12 9.94 -49.61
CA ALA A 97 -12.08 11.27 -49.00
C ALA A 97 -12.82 11.31 -47.64
N TRP A 98 -13.96 10.65 -47.55
CA TRP A 98 -14.67 10.50 -46.27
C TRP A 98 -13.94 9.60 -45.27
N GLY A 99 -13.24 8.57 -45.76
CA GLY A 99 -12.36 7.74 -44.93
C GLY A 99 -11.22 8.51 -44.25
N LEU A 100 -10.78 9.64 -44.82
CA LEU A 100 -9.77 10.52 -44.21
C LEU A 100 -10.23 11.22 -42.94
N LEU A 101 -11.53 11.16 -42.60
CA LEU A 101 -12.05 11.73 -41.35
C LEU A 101 -11.80 10.84 -40.12
N ILE A 102 -11.45 9.57 -40.30
CA ILE A 102 -11.29 8.59 -39.22
C ILE A 102 -9.95 8.71 -38.46
N PRO A 103 -8.77 8.89 -39.11
CA PRO A 103 -7.47 8.90 -38.43
C PRO A 103 -7.29 9.84 -37.23
N PRO A 104 -7.84 11.08 -37.22
CA PRO A 104 -7.76 11.97 -36.06
C PRO A 104 -8.37 11.37 -34.78
N PHE A 105 -9.38 10.50 -34.90
CA PHE A 105 -10.04 9.86 -33.76
C PHE A 105 -9.10 8.97 -32.94
N PHE A 106 -8.09 8.38 -33.59
CA PHE A 106 -7.11 7.53 -32.91
C PHE A 106 -6.00 8.33 -32.21
N THR A 107 -5.86 9.62 -32.48
CA THR A 107 -4.74 10.41 -31.96
C THR A 107 -4.74 10.63 -30.45
N PRO A 108 -5.87 10.94 -29.78
CA PRO A 108 -5.89 11.12 -28.34
C PRO A 108 -5.64 9.80 -27.60
N ALA A 109 -6.03 8.67 -28.19
CA ALA A 109 -5.93 7.35 -27.58
C ALA A 109 -4.51 6.73 -27.62
N THR A 110 -3.54 7.39 -28.27
CA THR A 110 -2.20 6.82 -28.48
C THR A 110 -1.18 7.20 -27.40
N LEU A 111 -1.42 8.30 -26.68
CA LEU A 111 -0.66 8.73 -25.50
C LEU A 111 -1.52 8.44 -24.27
N TYR A 112 -1.04 7.58 -23.38
CA TYR A 112 -1.76 7.23 -22.15
C TYR A 112 -0.82 7.24 -20.95
N ILE A 113 -1.42 7.16 -19.77
CA ILE A 113 -0.72 7.18 -18.50
C ILE A 113 -0.82 5.80 -17.87
N PHE A 114 0.25 5.39 -17.21
CA PHE A 114 0.25 4.25 -16.32
C PHE A 114 0.93 4.62 -15.01
N GLU A 115 0.48 3.98 -13.94
CA GLU A 115 1.05 4.13 -12.61
C GLU A 115 2.42 3.45 -12.57
N SER A 116 3.38 4.12 -11.95
CA SER A 116 4.76 3.68 -11.80
C SER A 116 5.28 4.14 -10.44
N THR A 117 6.36 3.54 -9.96
CA THR A 117 7.02 3.97 -8.73
C THR A 117 8.35 4.64 -9.06
N GLN A 118 8.68 5.68 -8.30
CA GLN A 118 9.98 6.32 -8.35
C GLN A 118 10.68 6.12 -7.01
N VAL A 119 11.88 5.57 -7.09
CA VAL A 119 12.76 5.37 -5.97
C VAL A 119 13.77 6.49 -5.93
N GLU A 120 13.85 7.19 -4.80
CA GLU A 120 14.85 8.21 -4.55
C GLU A 120 15.63 7.88 -3.28
N HIS A 121 16.94 8.10 -3.30
CA HIS A 121 17.80 7.95 -2.13
C HIS A 121 18.05 9.32 -1.53
N ILE A 122 17.50 9.56 -0.34
CA ILE A 122 17.67 10.81 0.40
C ILE A 122 18.42 10.54 1.70
N ASN A 123 19.20 11.52 2.15
CA ASN A 123 19.75 11.48 3.50
C ASN A 123 18.76 12.18 4.44
N ALA A 124 18.16 11.41 5.34
CA ALA A 124 17.17 11.93 6.28
C ALA A 124 17.44 11.40 7.69
N ALA A 125 17.01 12.17 8.68
CA ALA A 125 17.11 11.77 10.08
C ALA A 125 16.04 10.71 10.37
N MET A 126 16.48 9.50 10.73
CA MET A 126 15.62 8.37 11.07
C MET A 126 15.78 7.97 12.54
N PRO A 127 14.75 7.37 13.16
CA PRO A 127 14.85 6.85 14.52
C PRO A 127 15.95 5.79 14.63
N HIS A 128 16.77 5.90 15.68
CA HIS A 128 17.86 4.99 16.01
C HIS A 128 17.83 4.66 17.51
N PRO A 129 17.92 3.38 17.92
CA PRO A 129 17.88 3.00 19.33
C PRO A 129 19.03 3.61 20.15
N SER A 130 18.71 4.32 21.23
CA SER A 130 19.71 5.01 22.05
C SER A 130 20.19 4.21 23.28
N ILE A 131 19.81 2.94 23.42
CA ILE A 131 20.12 2.13 24.63
C ILE A 131 21.62 1.93 24.88
N ALA A 132 22.44 1.88 23.83
CA ALA A 132 23.89 1.81 23.96
C ALA A 132 24.54 3.16 24.30
N ASN A 133 23.82 4.27 24.11
CA ASN A 133 24.33 5.62 24.29
C ASN A 133 24.37 5.98 25.79
N VAL A 134 25.58 6.23 26.31
CA VAL A 134 25.84 6.53 27.73
C VAL A 134 25.05 7.76 28.21
N SER A 135 24.88 8.78 27.37
CA SER A 135 24.15 10.01 27.75
C SER A 135 22.64 9.78 27.83
N ALA A 136 22.10 8.89 27.00
CA ALA A 136 20.67 8.56 26.95
C ALA A 136 20.25 7.50 27.97
N ALA A 137 21.18 6.79 28.61
CA ALA A 137 20.91 5.68 29.53
C ALA A 137 19.88 5.99 30.64
N HIS A 138 19.81 7.22 31.15
CA HIS A 138 18.82 7.63 32.18
C HIS A 138 17.35 7.56 31.74
N LEU A 139 17.10 7.47 30.42
CA LEU A 139 15.78 7.30 29.82
C LEU A 139 15.30 5.83 29.95
N PHE A 140 16.24 4.90 30.09
CA PHE A 140 15.99 3.46 30.24
C PHE A 140 16.04 3.01 31.71
N THR A 141 16.98 3.55 32.50
CA THR A 141 17.20 3.17 33.91
C THR A 141 16.90 4.31 34.88
N TYR A 142 16.40 3.95 36.07
CA TYR A 142 16.42 4.79 37.25
C TYR A 142 17.61 4.43 38.14
N SER A 143 18.65 5.26 38.09
CA SER A 143 19.89 5.06 38.84
C SER A 143 20.28 6.34 39.59
N PRO A 144 19.78 6.58 40.82
CA PRO A 144 20.13 7.74 41.61
C PRO A 144 21.61 7.77 42.02
N PRO A 145 22.16 8.95 42.34
CA PRO A 145 23.48 9.07 42.94
C PRO A 145 23.61 8.27 44.24
N SER A 146 24.75 7.60 44.42
CA SER A 146 25.04 6.82 45.64
C SER A 146 25.23 7.73 46.86
N ILE A 147 25.78 8.94 46.63
CA ILE A 147 26.12 9.90 47.68
C ILE A 147 24.99 10.94 47.81
N ARG A 148 24.53 11.18 49.03
CA ARG A 148 23.55 12.24 49.30
C ARG A 148 24.16 13.62 49.01
N GLY A 149 23.43 14.45 48.26
CA GLY A 149 23.81 15.83 47.97
C GLY A 149 24.62 16.02 46.69
N THR A 150 24.98 14.94 46.00
CA THR A 150 25.47 15.02 44.62
C THR A 150 24.31 15.08 43.64
N LYS A 151 24.56 15.62 42.45
CA LYS A 151 23.58 15.72 41.37
C LYS A 151 24.00 14.85 40.19
N GLN A 152 23.02 14.19 39.61
CA GLN A 152 23.14 13.38 38.40
C GLN A 152 23.85 14.17 37.27
N TYR A 153 24.93 13.60 36.73
CA TYR A 153 25.73 14.16 35.63
C TYR A 153 26.48 15.47 35.91
N GLU A 154 26.49 15.95 37.16
CA GLU A 154 27.20 17.18 37.53
C GLU A 154 28.41 16.86 38.42
N ASN A 155 28.17 16.29 39.61
CA ASN A 155 29.19 16.10 40.65
C ASN A 155 29.20 14.67 41.20
N ASP A 156 28.59 13.73 40.48
CA ASP A 156 28.39 12.35 40.92
C ASP A 156 29.38 11.39 40.24
N VAL A 157 29.95 10.49 41.02
CA VAL A 157 30.95 9.51 40.57
C VAL A 157 30.36 8.10 40.49
N ASN A 158 29.54 7.71 41.48
CA ASN A 158 28.98 6.37 41.60
C ASN A 158 27.45 6.40 41.79
N ARG A 159 26.77 5.45 41.17
CA ARG A 159 25.32 5.38 41.05
C ARG A 159 24.83 4.00 41.42
N ILE A 160 23.67 3.97 42.07
CA ILE A 160 23.04 2.73 42.50
C ILE A 160 21.92 2.43 41.53
N PHE A 161 21.92 1.23 40.95
CA PHE A 161 20.85 0.78 40.10
C PHE A 161 19.61 0.45 40.93
N THR A 162 18.50 1.13 40.67
CA THR A 162 17.25 0.94 41.44
C THR A 162 16.15 0.26 40.63
N GLY A 163 16.23 0.32 39.29
CA GLY A 163 15.29 -0.38 38.42
C GLY A 163 15.13 0.27 37.03
N PRO A 164 14.25 -0.30 36.20
CA PRO A 164 13.91 0.24 34.88
C PRO A 164 12.97 1.44 34.96
N ARG A 165 12.94 2.29 33.92
CA ARG A 165 11.91 3.32 33.76
C ARG A 165 10.57 2.71 33.36
N THR A 166 9.47 3.39 33.70
CA THR A 166 8.10 2.92 33.43
C THR A 166 7.84 2.65 31.94
N VAL A 167 8.45 3.44 31.04
CA VAL A 167 8.36 3.23 29.59
C VAL A 167 8.90 1.87 29.15
N MET A 168 9.96 1.36 29.80
CA MET A 168 10.52 0.04 29.50
C MET A 168 9.55 -1.07 29.92
N ASN A 169 8.92 -0.93 31.10
CA ASN A 169 7.92 -1.91 31.56
C ASN A 169 6.69 -1.94 30.63
N LEU A 170 6.22 -0.77 30.18
CA LEU A 170 5.08 -0.69 29.26
C LEU A 170 5.37 -1.36 27.92
N LEU A 171 6.56 -1.11 27.35
CA LEU A 171 6.98 -1.73 26.09
C LEU A 171 7.20 -3.23 26.26
N ALA A 172 7.78 -3.66 27.39
CA ALA A 172 7.97 -5.08 27.71
C ALA A 172 6.64 -5.82 27.77
N THR A 173 5.67 -5.31 28.54
CA THR A 173 4.33 -5.91 28.64
C THR A 173 3.60 -5.92 27.29
N ALA A 174 3.62 -4.81 26.54
CA ALA A 174 2.96 -4.76 25.23
C ALA A 174 3.58 -5.73 24.21
N THR A 175 4.92 -5.80 24.16
CA THR A 175 5.64 -6.71 23.27
C THR A 175 5.43 -8.17 23.69
N SER A 176 5.44 -8.48 25.01
CA SER A 176 5.23 -9.84 25.50
C SER A 176 3.81 -10.35 25.27
N SER A 177 2.81 -9.47 25.42
CA SER A 177 1.41 -9.83 25.17
C SER A 177 1.11 -10.09 23.69
N LEU A 178 1.74 -9.34 22.78
CA LEU A 178 1.56 -9.54 21.33
C LEU A 178 2.46 -10.64 20.76
N GLY A 179 3.66 -10.83 21.31
CA GLY A 179 4.68 -11.73 20.76
C GLY A 179 5.34 -11.20 19.47
N GLU A 180 5.07 -9.94 19.10
CA GLU A 180 5.52 -9.30 17.86
C GLU A 180 6.15 -7.92 18.14
N ILE A 181 6.87 -7.39 17.16
CA ILE A 181 7.48 -6.05 17.20
C ILE A 181 6.36 -4.99 17.13
N LEU A 182 6.40 -4.01 18.04
CA LEU A 182 5.46 -2.89 18.04
C LEU A 182 5.65 -2.01 16.80
N PRO A 183 4.59 -1.37 16.27
CA PRO A 183 4.70 -0.54 15.08
C PRO A 183 5.64 0.65 15.32
N LEU A 184 6.71 0.77 14.54
CA LEU A 184 7.72 1.81 14.72
C LEU A 184 7.20 3.17 14.21
N ASP A 185 7.49 4.23 14.95
CA ASP A 185 7.10 5.61 14.61
C ASP A 185 8.10 6.21 13.60
N LEU A 186 7.81 6.02 12.30
CA LEU A 186 8.65 6.48 11.20
C LEU A 186 8.18 7.83 10.64
N PRO A 187 9.10 8.73 10.24
CA PRO A 187 8.74 10.03 9.68
C PRO A 187 8.14 9.98 8.26
N PHE A 188 8.40 8.92 7.50
CA PHE A 188 7.96 8.76 6.11
C PHE A 188 7.17 7.47 5.91
N ASN A 189 5.97 7.58 5.34
CA ASN A 189 5.06 6.44 5.16
C ASN A 189 5.53 5.40 4.11
N ASN A 190 6.26 5.85 3.08
CA ASN A 190 6.79 4.98 2.02
C ASN A 190 8.31 5.03 1.99
N SER A 191 8.95 4.44 3.00
CA SER A 191 10.40 4.49 3.16
C SER A 191 10.97 3.12 3.49
N ALA A 192 12.21 2.89 3.05
CA ALA A 192 13.00 1.76 3.48
C ALA A 192 14.41 2.22 3.85
N TYR A 193 14.92 1.73 4.98
CA TYR A 193 16.26 2.06 5.45
C TYR A 193 16.81 0.93 6.32
N SER A 194 18.13 0.85 6.41
CA SER A 194 18.83 -0.14 7.22
C SER A 194 19.70 0.56 8.25
N ILE A 195 19.73 0.02 9.47
CA ILE A 195 20.54 0.56 10.57
C ILE A 195 21.28 -0.54 11.31
N ASN A 196 22.47 -0.19 11.79
CA ASN A 196 23.27 -1.05 12.66
C ASN A 196 23.41 -0.41 14.04
N PHE A 197 23.23 -1.19 15.10
CA PHE A 197 23.37 -0.70 16.48
C PHE A 197 23.70 -1.84 17.46
N TYR A 198 24.18 -1.47 18.65
CA TYR A 198 24.43 -2.40 19.74
C TYR A 198 23.28 -2.37 20.74
N ALA A 199 22.83 -3.54 21.16
CA ALA A 199 21.75 -3.67 22.14
C ALA A 199 21.82 -5.03 22.85
N PRO A 200 21.16 -5.17 24.01
CA PRO A 200 21.14 -6.44 24.72
C PRO A 200 20.23 -7.46 24.01
N VAL A 201 20.60 -8.73 24.09
CA VAL A 201 19.76 -9.89 23.75
C VAL A 201 19.84 -10.88 24.90
N ILE A 202 18.76 -11.58 25.21
CA ILE A 202 18.76 -12.56 26.29
C ILE A 202 18.89 -13.94 25.67
N LYS A 203 19.92 -14.67 26.08
CA LYS A 203 20.15 -16.05 25.63
C LYS A 203 20.02 -16.99 26.80
N CYS A 204 19.24 -18.04 26.62
CA CYS A 204 19.04 -19.09 27.60
C CYS A 204 19.92 -20.30 27.27
N GLY A 205 20.49 -20.92 28.30
CA GLY A 205 21.26 -22.16 28.19
C GLY A 205 20.96 -23.10 29.35
N ASP A 206 21.37 -24.35 29.21
CA ASP A 206 21.17 -25.37 30.24
C ASP A 206 22.02 -25.06 31.49
N ALA A 207 21.43 -25.30 32.67
CA ALA A 207 22.10 -25.09 33.95
C ALA A 207 23.16 -26.18 34.23
N ASN A 208 24.28 -25.78 34.83
CA ASN A 208 25.29 -26.70 35.35
C ASN A 208 24.77 -27.50 36.54
N ASP A 209 25.44 -28.60 36.90
CA ASP A 209 24.98 -29.47 37.99
C ASP A 209 24.87 -28.76 39.36
N THR A 210 25.76 -27.81 39.65
CA THR A 210 25.71 -27.00 40.88
C THR A 210 24.54 -26.02 40.87
N GLU A 211 24.26 -25.40 39.73
CA GLU A 211 23.14 -24.48 39.56
C GLU A 211 21.82 -25.24 39.62
N ARG A 212 21.75 -26.43 39.00
CA ARG A 212 20.61 -27.36 39.09
C ARG A 212 20.27 -27.70 40.54
N TYR A 213 21.27 -28.06 41.34
CA TYR A 213 21.07 -28.37 42.75
C TYR A 213 20.53 -27.15 43.54
N ALA A 214 21.03 -25.94 43.23
CA ALA A 214 20.55 -24.72 43.86
C ALA A 214 19.10 -24.38 43.47
N ILE A 215 18.74 -24.52 42.19
CA ILE A 215 17.38 -24.31 41.70
C ILE A 215 16.40 -25.29 42.35
N ASP A 216 16.74 -26.58 42.40
CA ASP A 216 15.91 -27.61 43.02
C ASP A 216 15.75 -27.40 44.54
N GLY A 217 16.82 -26.95 45.21
CA GLY A 217 16.77 -26.59 46.64
C GLY A 217 15.78 -25.44 46.91
N LEU A 218 15.85 -24.37 46.12
CA LEU A 218 14.96 -23.21 46.25
C LEU A 218 13.52 -23.55 45.86
N LEU A 219 13.31 -24.39 44.84
CA LEU A 219 11.98 -24.89 44.50
C LEU A 219 11.35 -25.64 45.67
N LYS A 220 12.10 -26.55 46.31
CA LYS A 220 11.62 -27.30 47.48
C LYS A 220 11.33 -26.39 48.68
N GLU A 221 12.13 -25.35 48.89
CA GLU A 221 11.88 -24.36 49.93
C GLU A 221 10.56 -23.62 49.69
N GLU A 222 10.31 -23.19 48.46
CA GLU A 222 9.07 -22.53 48.04
C GLU A 222 7.84 -23.47 48.13
N MET A 223 7.95 -24.72 47.70
CA MET A 223 6.87 -25.71 47.82
C MET A 223 6.51 -26.01 49.28
N ASN A 224 7.50 -25.97 50.18
CA ASN A 224 7.29 -26.17 51.62
C ASN A 224 6.77 -24.91 52.34
N ALA A 225 6.76 -23.75 51.68
CA ALA A 225 6.24 -22.53 52.27
C ALA A 225 4.71 -22.61 52.41
N ILE A 226 4.22 -22.47 53.64
CA ILE A 226 2.79 -22.58 53.95
C ILE A 226 2.07 -21.29 53.53
N HIS A 227 1.20 -21.39 52.52
CA HIS A 227 0.38 -20.30 52.02
C HIS A 227 -1.02 -20.34 52.66
N GLY A 228 -1.08 -20.14 53.98
CA GLY A 228 -2.33 -20.25 54.73
C GLY A 228 -2.85 -21.68 54.77
N THR A 229 -3.94 -21.97 54.07
CA THR A 229 -4.57 -23.32 54.00
C THR A 229 -4.23 -24.09 52.73
N LEU A 230 -3.50 -23.45 51.81
CA LEU A 230 -3.11 -24.01 50.52
C LEU A 230 -1.75 -24.70 50.63
N ASN A 231 -1.69 -25.95 50.18
CA ASN A 231 -0.46 -26.73 50.07
C ASN A 231 -0.12 -26.98 48.60
N GLU A 232 1.10 -26.66 48.20
CA GLU A 232 1.59 -26.94 46.85
C GLU A 232 2.01 -28.41 46.74
N THR A 233 1.37 -29.18 45.85
CA THR A 233 1.64 -30.62 45.68
C THR A 233 2.51 -30.92 44.47
N ALA A 234 2.41 -30.11 43.41
CA ALA A 234 3.24 -30.22 42.21
C ALA A 234 3.55 -28.84 41.63
N SER A 235 4.72 -28.70 41.01
CA SER A 235 5.15 -27.45 40.37
C SER A 235 5.56 -27.75 38.94
N ALA A 236 4.84 -27.22 37.94
CA ALA A 236 5.17 -27.43 36.54
C ALA A 236 6.25 -26.46 36.04
N TYR A 237 6.22 -25.22 36.50
CA TYR A 237 7.18 -24.18 36.17
C TYR A 237 7.50 -23.36 37.41
N PHE A 238 8.76 -23.02 37.58
CA PHE A 238 9.22 -22.09 38.60
C PHE A 238 10.37 -21.27 38.03
N SER A 239 10.26 -19.95 38.11
CA SER A 239 11.31 -19.04 37.70
C SER A 239 11.47 -17.89 38.67
N PHE A 240 12.72 -17.47 38.83
CA PHE A 240 13.10 -16.44 39.78
C PHE A 240 14.39 -15.77 39.36
N VAL A 241 14.61 -14.58 39.91
CA VAL A 241 15.90 -13.91 39.83
C VAL A 241 16.69 -14.22 41.10
N PRO A 242 17.91 -14.79 40.99
CA PRO A 242 18.75 -15.06 42.16
C PRO A 242 19.25 -13.75 42.78
N THR A 243 19.15 -13.65 44.10
CA THR A 243 19.72 -12.58 44.91
C THR A 243 20.37 -13.13 46.16
N TYR A 244 21.29 -12.37 46.75
CA TYR A 244 21.90 -12.71 48.03
C TYR A 244 21.20 -11.96 49.17
N ASN A 245 20.87 -12.68 50.24
CA ASN A 245 20.40 -12.08 51.49
C ASN A 245 21.56 -11.40 52.24
N SER A 246 21.25 -10.59 53.25
CA SER A 246 22.19 -9.99 54.20
C SER A 246 23.16 -11.00 54.86
N THR A 247 22.77 -12.28 54.93
CA THR A 247 23.58 -13.39 55.45
C THR A 247 24.50 -14.02 54.41
N GLY A 248 24.44 -13.59 53.15
CA GLY A 248 25.20 -14.16 52.03
C GLY A 248 24.60 -15.44 51.43
N SER A 249 23.44 -15.89 51.92
CA SER A 249 22.72 -17.03 51.31
C SER A 249 22.02 -16.62 50.03
N LEU A 250 21.99 -17.52 49.04
CA LEU A 250 21.20 -17.39 47.83
C LEU A 250 19.71 -17.45 48.18
N THR A 251 18.91 -16.56 47.58
CA THR A 251 17.46 -16.48 47.76
C THR A 251 16.80 -16.21 46.41
N ALA A 252 15.60 -16.75 46.21
CA ALA A 252 14.82 -16.59 44.99
C ALA A 252 13.90 -15.38 45.07
N VAL A 253 13.94 -14.51 44.04
CA VAL A 253 12.91 -13.48 43.84
C VAL A 253 11.94 -13.96 42.78
N SER A 254 10.82 -14.52 43.22
CA SER A 254 9.79 -15.16 42.39
C SER A 254 8.66 -14.23 41.94
N HIS A 255 8.66 -12.96 42.36
CA HIS A 255 7.60 -11.99 42.05
C HIS A 255 8.17 -10.76 41.33
N PRO A 256 7.35 -10.03 40.54
CA PRO A 256 7.76 -8.78 39.90
C PRO A 256 8.31 -7.79 40.92
N ARG A 257 9.51 -7.28 40.64
CA ARG A 257 10.25 -6.50 41.63
C ARG A 257 9.78 -5.05 41.66
N ARG A 258 9.80 -4.45 42.85
CA ARG A 258 9.61 -3.00 43.02
C ARG A 258 10.92 -2.28 42.72
N GLN A 259 10.84 -1.01 42.31
CA GLN A 259 12.02 -0.15 42.13
C GLN A 259 12.70 0.14 43.47
N ILE A 260 13.57 -0.76 43.90
CA ILE A 260 14.32 -0.71 45.14
C ILE A 260 15.76 -1.17 44.83
N PRO A 261 16.78 -0.51 45.39
CA PRO A 261 18.15 -0.99 45.28
C PRO A 261 18.23 -2.44 45.73
N SER A 262 18.69 -3.29 44.82
CA SER A 262 18.91 -4.70 45.10
C SER A 262 20.22 -5.09 44.43
N THR A 263 20.86 -6.14 44.96
CA THR A 263 22.06 -6.75 44.36
C THR A 263 21.68 -8.08 43.68
N PRO A 264 20.72 -8.11 42.72
CA PRO A 264 20.40 -9.35 42.03
C PRO A 264 21.52 -9.68 41.04
N MET A 265 21.64 -10.94 40.68
CA MET A 265 22.44 -11.29 39.51
C MET A 265 21.67 -10.85 38.25
N ASN A 266 22.38 -10.50 37.19
CA ASN A 266 21.81 -10.20 35.86
C ASN A 266 21.38 -11.51 35.16
N GLU A 267 20.63 -12.36 35.86
CA GLU A 267 20.31 -13.71 35.39
C GLU A 267 18.85 -14.05 35.74
N LEU A 268 18.24 -14.89 34.92
CA LEU A 268 16.94 -15.49 35.19
C LEU A 268 17.14 -17.00 35.29
N TRP A 269 16.77 -17.57 36.43
CA TRP A 269 16.87 -19.01 36.68
C TRP A 269 15.48 -19.61 36.60
N MET A 270 15.35 -20.73 35.88
CA MET A 270 14.06 -21.38 35.71
C MET A 270 14.18 -22.89 35.67
N THR A 271 13.09 -23.53 36.06
CA THR A 271 12.87 -24.96 35.89
C THR A 271 11.45 -25.22 35.41
N PHE A 272 11.29 -26.18 34.52
CA PHE A 272 10.00 -26.59 33.99
C PHE A 272 9.93 -28.07 33.67
N LEU A 273 8.72 -28.61 33.61
CA LEU A 273 8.44 -29.98 33.18
C LEU A 273 8.11 -30.02 31.68
N ARG A 274 8.92 -30.72 30.91
CA ARG A 274 8.67 -30.96 29.48
C ARG A 274 8.13 -32.38 29.28
N PRO A 275 6.98 -32.57 28.63
CA PRO A 275 6.52 -33.90 28.24
C PRO A 275 7.34 -34.40 27.04
N GLU A 276 7.96 -35.56 27.20
CA GLU A 276 8.79 -36.23 26.20
C GLU A 276 8.30 -37.67 26.00
N ILE A 277 8.44 -38.20 24.79
CA ILE A 277 8.12 -39.60 24.52
C ILE A 277 9.38 -40.42 24.77
N ASN A 278 9.34 -41.31 25.75
CA ASN A 278 10.45 -42.20 26.04
C ASN A 278 10.64 -43.25 24.92
N GLY A 279 11.77 -43.98 24.93
CA GLY A 279 12.06 -44.99 23.90
C GLY A 279 11.05 -46.15 23.84
N GLN A 280 10.13 -46.25 24.80
CA GLN A 280 9.07 -47.24 24.90
C GLN A 280 7.71 -46.70 24.39
N GLY A 281 7.66 -45.45 23.91
CA GLY A 281 6.44 -44.82 23.38
C GLY A 281 5.50 -44.25 24.45
N GLU A 282 5.93 -44.21 25.70
CA GLU A 282 5.20 -43.63 26.84
C GLU A 282 5.61 -42.17 27.04
N ARG A 283 4.63 -41.32 27.37
CA ARG A 283 4.81 -39.89 27.60
C ARG A 283 5.27 -39.65 29.03
N VAL A 284 6.50 -39.20 29.21
CA VAL A 284 7.15 -38.94 30.50
C VAL A 284 7.44 -37.45 30.64
N LYS A 285 7.18 -36.87 31.82
CA LYS A 285 7.47 -35.48 32.13
C LYS A 285 8.90 -35.37 32.68
N THR A 286 9.84 -34.84 31.90
CA THR A 286 11.24 -34.61 32.31
C THR A 286 11.41 -33.18 32.81
N ARG A 287 12.08 -32.99 33.97
CA ARG A 287 12.38 -31.65 34.50
C ARG A 287 13.66 -31.08 33.87
N HIS A 288 13.53 -29.91 33.25
CA HIS A 288 14.63 -29.14 32.68
C HIS A 288 14.98 -27.94 33.57
N TYR A 289 16.22 -27.46 33.45
CA TYR A 289 16.76 -26.35 34.22
C TYR A 289 17.53 -25.44 33.28
N GLN A 290 17.12 -24.17 33.21
CA GLN A 290 17.69 -23.20 32.28
C GLN A 290 18.06 -21.91 32.99
N ILE A 291 19.11 -21.27 32.49
CA ILE A 291 19.59 -19.97 32.95
C ILE A 291 19.69 -19.04 31.75
N CYS A 292 19.03 -17.90 31.86
CA CYS A 292 19.06 -16.86 30.83
C CYS A 292 19.94 -15.70 31.28
N ARG A 293 20.86 -15.30 30.40
CA ARG A 293 21.81 -14.21 30.62
C ARG A 293 21.68 -13.16 29.52
N PRO A 294 21.82 -11.86 29.83
CA PRO A 294 21.89 -10.82 28.81
C PRO A 294 23.28 -10.84 28.16
N HIS A 295 23.31 -10.78 26.83
CA HIS A 295 24.50 -10.66 26.00
C HIS A 295 24.45 -9.34 25.23
N ASN A 296 25.61 -8.73 25.04
CA ASN A 296 25.74 -7.60 24.14
C ASN A 296 25.72 -8.12 22.69
N ALA A 297 24.84 -7.61 21.84
CA ALA A 297 24.70 -8.06 20.46
C ALA A 297 24.77 -6.89 19.47
N SER A 298 25.30 -7.19 18.28
CA SER A 298 25.26 -6.26 17.13
C SER A 298 24.04 -6.58 16.28
N TYR A 299 23.13 -5.64 16.16
CA TYR A 299 21.90 -5.75 15.36
C TYR A 299 22.09 -5.10 13.99
N ASN A 300 21.62 -5.77 12.94
CA ASN A 300 21.40 -5.26 11.60
C ASN A 300 19.90 -5.32 11.33
N LEU A 301 19.28 -4.15 11.16
CA LEU A 301 17.85 -3.99 11.05
C LEU A 301 17.50 -3.42 9.68
N GLU A 302 16.66 -4.10 8.90
CA GLU A 302 16.07 -3.52 7.70
C GLU A 302 14.59 -3.23 7.95
N ILE A 303 14.24 -1.95 7.89
CA ILE A 303 12.87 -1.47 8.08
C ILE A 303 12.34 -0.99 6.75
N SER A 304 11.16 -1.47 6.38
CA SER A 304 10.42 -0.99 5.21
C SER A 304 8.98 -0.68 5.58
N GLN A 305 8.48 0.43 5.10
CA GLN A 305 7.08 0.83 5.22
C GLN A 305 6.55 1.15 3.83
N TYR A 306 5.42 0.54 3.46
CA TYR A 306 4.75 0.78 2.19
C TYR A 306 3.24 0.72 2.38
N HIS A 307 2.54 1.80 2.02
CA HIS A 307 1.08 1.93 2.17
C HIS A 307 0.57 1.61 3.60
N GLY A 308 1.33 2.00 4.63
CA GLY A 308 0.98 1.76 6.03
C GLY A 308 1.28 0.35 6.55
N LEU A 309 1.71 -0.59 5.70
CA LEU A 309 2.23 -1.88 6.14
C LEU A 309 3.72 -1.72 6.45
N GLN A 310 4.11 -2.08 7.66
CA GLN A 310 5.49 -2.07 8.10
C GLN A 310 6.03 -3.50 8.15
N ASN A 311 7.19 -3.71 7.54
CA ASN A 311 7.93 -4.96 7.59
C ASN A 311 9.31 -4.68 8.16
N VAL A 312 9.64 -5.38 9.24
CA VAL A 312 10.90 -5.24 9.96
C VAL A 312 11.61 -6.58 9.97
N SER A 313 12.80 -6.61 9.40
CA SER A 313 13.68 -7.79 9.45
C SER A 313 14.83 -7.51 10.40
N VAL A 314 15.12 -8.49 11.24
CA VAL A 314 16.10 -8.39 12.33
C VAL A 314 17.13 -9.50 12.15
N GLU A 315 18.38 -9.12 12.01
CA GLU A 315 19.53 -10.02 12.10
C GLU A 315 20.44 -9.53 13.22
N TYR A 316 21.00 -10.44 14.03
CA TYR A 316 21.92 -10.06 15.09
C TYR A 316 23.00 -11.10 15.35
N GLU A 317 24.14 -10.61 15.84
CA GLU A 317 25.27 -11.43 16.26
C GLU A 317 25.47 -11.30 17.77
N VAL A 318 25.42 -12.43 18.49
CA VAL A 318 25.55 -12.51 19.95
C VAL A 318 27.01 -12.34 20.35
N GLY A 319 27.29 -11.37 21.22
CA GLY A 319 28.61 -11.13 21.81
C GLY A 319 28.71 -11.56 23.28
N GLU A 320 29.47 -10.79 24.06
CA GLU A 320 29.83 -11.11 25.44
C GLU A 320 28.65 -10.98 26.42
N THR A 321 28.68 -11.77 27.50
CA THR A 321 27.71 -11.69 28.62
C THR A 321 27.85 -10.38 29.37
N ILE A 322 26.73 -9.78 29.76
CA ILE A 322 26.69 -8.51 30.50
C ILE A 322 26.50 -8.79 32.00
N PRO A 323 27.52 -8.59 32.84
CA PRO A 323 27.39 -8.80 34.28
C PRO A 323 26.49 -7.74 34.93
N PHE A 324 26.09 -7.96 36.19
CA PHE A 324 25.38 -6.93 36.97
C PHE A 324 26.28 -5.69 37.18
N PRO A 325 25.74 -4.46 37.21
CA PRO A 325 26.55 -3.26 37.38
C PRO A 325 27.35 -3.27 38.67
N ASN A 326 28.60 -2.80 38.61
CA ASN A 326 29.45 -2.69 39.78
C ASN A 326 29.13 -1.38 40.53
N GLU A 327 28.57 -1.49 41.73
CA GLU A 327 28.10 -0.35 42.53
C GLU A 327 29.13 0.15 43.56
N LYS A 328 30.42 -0.16 43.39
CA LYS A 328 31.47 0.25 44.33
C LYS A 328 31.54 1.78 44.47
N PRO A 329 31.60 2.32 45.71
CA PRO A 329 31.60 3.77 45.97
C PRO A 329 32.68 4.60 45.27
N ASN A 330 33.82 4.00 44.92
CA ASN A 330 35.00 4.69 44.38
C ASN A 330 35.23 4.48 42.88
N GLU A 331 34.32 3.78 42.18
CA GLU A 331 34.44 3.49 40.76
C GLU A 331 33.34 4.22 39.97
N ILE A 332 33.64 4.59 38.72
CA ILE A 332 32.67 5.24 37.84
C ILE A 332 31.68 4.19 37.34
N SER A 333 30.39 4.40 37.59
CA SER A 333 29.35 3.46 37.14
C SER A 333 29.17 3.50 35.63
N ASN A 334 29.10 2.31 35.01
CA ASN A 334 28.81 2.19 33.58
C ASN A 334 27.30 2.30 33.32
N MET A 335 26.85 3.47 32.86
CA MET A 335 25.42 3.72 32.64
C MET A 335 24.81 2.86 31.52
N THR A 336 25.57 2.46 30.51
CA THR A 336 25.09 1.53 29.47
C THR A 336 24.77 0.17 30.08
N GLN A 337 25.60 -0.30 31.01
CA GLN A 337 25.35 -1.54 31.75
C GLN A 337 24.08 -1.44 32.62
N HIS A 338 23.84 -0.28 33.27
CA HIS A 338 22.60 -0.04 34.01
C HIS A 338 21.37 -0.07 33.09
N ALA A 339 21.47 0.45 31.86
CA ALA A 339 20.40 0.39 30.87
C ALA A 339 20.14 -1.06 30.40
N TYR A 340 21.19 -1.85 30.20
CA TYR A 340 21.07 -3.27 29.82
C TYR A 340 20.51 -4.12 30.97
N THR A 341 20.88 -3.82 32.22
CA THR A 341 20.26 -4.44 33.40
C THR A 341 18.80 -4.04 33.56
N ALA A 342 18.44 -2.77 33.29
CA ALA A 342 17.04 -2.36 33.26
C ALA A 342 16.25 -3.17 32.23
N PHE A 343 16.81 -3.37 31.03
CA PHE A 343 16.20 -4.22 30.01
C PHE A 343 16.02 -5.67 30.48
N MET A 344 17.08 -6.31 31.01
CA MET A 344 17.00 -7.66 31.55
C MET A 344 15.94 -7.75 32.65
N TRP A 345 15.89 -6.76 33.54
CA TRP A 345 14.90 -6.69 34.61
C TRP A 345 13.47 -6.67 34.07
N THR A 346 13.19 -5.85 33.05
CA THR A 346 11.85 -5.77 32.46
C THR A 346 11.38 -7.08 31.86
N VAL A 347 12.28 -7.84 31.22
CA VAL A 347 11.96 -9.15 30.66
C VAL A 347 11.77 -10.19 31.77
N CYS A 348 12.66 -10.23 32.77
CA CYS A 348 12.50 -11.10 33.93
C CYS A 348 11.16 -10.87 34.63
N ASP A 349 10.75 -9.62 34.81
CA ASP A 349 9.49 -9.30 35.48
C ASP A 349 8.25 -9.78 34.70
N GLN A 350 8.35 -10.11 33.40
CA GLN A 350 7.28 -10.79 32.66
C GLN A 350 7.28 -12.32 32.82
N LEU A 351 8.38 -12.89 33.32
CA LEU A 351 8.63 -14.34 33.34
C LEU A 351 8.58 -14.94 34.75
N VAL A 352 9.02 -14.19 35.77
CA VAL A 352 9.11 -14.64 37.17
C VAL A 352 7.77 -15.16 37.68
N GLY A 353 7.83 -16.17 38.55
CA GLY A 353 6.66 -16.76 39.16
C GLY A 353 6.62 -18.27 38.97
N LYS A 354 5.45 -18.86 39.23
CA LYS A 354 5.26 -20.31 39.17
C LYS A 354 3.93 -20.71 38.54
N LEU A 355 3.94 -21.90 37.92
CA LEU A 355 2.74 -22.63 37.54
C LEU A 355 2.72 -23.88 38.40
N ALA A 356 1.77 -23.97 39.31
CA ALA A 356 1.75 -24.98 40.36
C ALA A 356 0.35 -25.56 40.56
N TRP A 357 0.29 -26.74 41.15
CA TRP A 357 -0.93 -27.41 41.58
C TRP A 357 -1.06 -27.31 43.09
N MET A 358 -2.23 -26.87 43.56
CA MET A 358 -2.48 -26.63 44.98
C MET A 358 -3.68 -27.44 45.48
N ASP A 359 -3.56 -27.88 46.73
CA ASP A 359 -4.61 -28.55 47.49
C ASP A 359 -5.02 -27.64 48.66
N ASP A 360 -6.30 -27.29 48.74
CA ASP A 360 -6.85 -26.52 49.86
C ASP A 360 -7.35 -27.46 50.96
N THR A 361 -6.66 -27.40 52.10
CA THR A 361 -6.97 -28.21 53.28
C THR A 361 -8.11 -27.65 54.13
N SER A 362 -8.61 -26.45 53.82
CA SER A 362 -9.70 -25.79 54.54
C SER A 362 -11.08 -26.40 54.22
N ILE A 363 -11.26 -26.86 52.99
CA ILE A 363 -12.49 -27.49 52.51
C ILE A 363 -12.32 -28.99 52.68
N LYS A 364 -12.85 -29.52 53.78
CA LYS A 364 -12.94 -30.97 53.99
C LYS A 364 -14.38 -31.37 53.83
N ASP A 365 -14.69 -32.08 52.75
CA ASP A 365 -15.98 -32.75 52.60
C ASP A 365 -16.07 -33.94 53.58
N GLU A 366 -17.27 -34.50 53.80
CA GLU A 366 -17.52 -35.64 54.70
C GLU A 366 -16.65 -36.88 54.39
N GLN A 367 -16.03 -36.92 53.20
CA GLN A 367 -15.09 -37.95 52.74
C GLN A 367 -13.60 -37.57 52.81
N GLN A 368 -13.23 -36.47 53.51
CA GLN A 368 -11.85 -35.97 53.64
C GLN A 368 -11.16 -35.53 52.32
N ALA A 369 -11.91 -35.36 51.23
CA ALA A 369 -11.36 -34.82 49.98
C ALA A 369 -11.06 -33.31 50.12
N THR A 370 -9.84 -32.91 49.79
CA THR A 370 -9.40 -31.50 49.70
C THR A 370 -9.73 -30.94 48.33
N ALA A 371 -10.06 -29.65 48.23
CA ALA A 371 -10.25 -29.02 46.93
C ALA A 371 -8.91 -28.89 46.21
N GLN A 372 -8.84 -29.25 44.92
CA GLN A 372 -7.61 -29.24 44.12
C GLN A 372 -7.77 -28.33 42.91
N PHE A 373 -6.73 -27.56 42.59
CA PHE A 373 -6.74 -26.66 41.44
C PHE A 373 -5.33 -26.23 41.01
N GLY A 374 -5.17 -25.95 39.72
CA GLY A 374 -3.98 -25.31 39.17
C GLY A 374 -3.97 -23.80 39.42
N ILE A 375 -2.81 -23.24 39.74
CA ILE A 375 -2.55 -21.80 39.84
C ILE A 375 -1.45 -21.40 38.86
N ILE A 376 -1.72 -20.34 38.10
CA ILE A 376 -0.72 -19.61 37.33
C ILE A 376 -0.39 -18.33 38.11
N ASP A 377 0.62 -18.39 38.96
CA ASP A 377 1.12 -17.26 39.74
C ASP A 377 2.38 -16.68 39.06
N SER A 378 2.17 -16.18 37.85
CA SER A 378 3.22 -15.52 37.05
C SER A 378 2.60 -14.57 36.04
N PRO A 379 3.23 -13.42 35.75
CA PRO A 379 2.80 -12.52 34.67
C PRO A 379 2.79 -13.19 33.29
N ILE A 380 3.46 -14.34 33.13
CA ILE A 380 3.47 -15.12 31.88
C ILE A 380 2.06 -15.46 31.37
N GLN A 381 1.05 -15.50 32.26
CA GLN A 381 -0.36 -15.69 31.92
C GLN A 381 -0.91 -14.66 30.92
N HIS A 382 -0.31 -13.47 30.87
CA HIS A 382 -0.71 -12.37 29.97
C HIS A 382 0.22 -12.22 28.77
N THR A 383 1.07 -13.22 28.52
CA THR A 383 2.09 -13.19 27.46
C THR A 383 1.84 -14.29 26.43
N SER A 384 2.34 -14.05 25.22
CA SER A 384 2.41 -15.06 24.15
C SER A 384 3.22 -16.30 24.54
N LEU A 385 4.08 -16.20 25.56
CA LEU A 385 4.94 -17.28 26.03
C LEU A 385 4.18 -18.41 26.72
N LEU A 386 2.97 -18.14 27.24
CA LEU A 386 2.13 -19.18 27.84
C LEU A 386 1.89 -20.34 26.86
N GLY A 387 1.88 -20.05 25.55
CA GLY A 387 1.77 -21.03 24.48
C GLY A 387 2.95 -21.97 24.28
N SER A 388 4.07 -21.81 25.00
CA SER A 388 5.25 -22.66 24.86
C SER A 388 4.93 -24.13 25.09
N VAL A 389 5.58 -25.02 24.33
CA VAL A 389 5.47 -26.48 24.51
C VAL A 389 5.94 -26.95 25.89
N ASP A 390 6.78 -26.16 26.55
CA ASP A 390 7.30 -26.45 27.89
C ASP A 390 6.24 -26.35 28.99
N PHE A 391 5.08 -25.73 28.70
CA PHE A 391 3.97 -25.63 29.64
C PHE A 391 2.88 -26.68 29.43
N ASP A 392 3.02 -27.58 28.44
CA ASP A 392 2.05 -28.66 28.22
C ASP A 392 1.90 -29.54 29.46
N ALA A 393 2.98 -29.79 30.21
CA ALA A 393 2.94 -30.60 31.42
C ALA A 393 2.03 -30.01 32.53
N TYR A 394 1.88 -28.69 32.59
CA TYR A 394 0.98 -28.02 33.54
C TYR A 394 -0.48 -28.29 33.19
N PHE A 395 -0.85 -28.12 31.92
CA PHE A 395 -2.22 -28.35 31.47
C PHE A 395 -2.61 -29.84 31.49
N GLU A 396 -1.63 -30.74 31.35
CA GLU A 396 -1.82 -32.18 31.55
C GLU A 396 -2.11 -32.57 33.02
N PHE A 397 -1.92 -31.66 34.00
CA PHE A 397 -2.26 -31.97 35.40
C PHE A 397 -3.76 -32.12 35.63
N ASP A 398 -4.62 -31.42 34.87
CA ASP A 398 -6.07 -31.55 35.00
C ASP A 398 -6.55 -32.99 34.78
N GLU A 399 -5.88 -33.69 33.87
CA GLU A 399 -6.16 -35.08 33.47
C GLU A 399 -5.59 -36.06 34.49
N GLU A 400 -4.33 -35.82 34.90
CA GLU A 400 -3.63 -36.63 35.90
C GLU A 400 -4.32 -36.59 37.27
N LYS A 401 -4.96 -35.46 37.60
CA LYS A 401 -5.70 -35.24 38.85
C LYS A 401 -7.20 -35.51 38.71
N GLU A 402 -7.63 -36.06 37.58
CA GLU A 402 -9.02 -36.48 37.31
C GLU A 402 -10.05 -35.36 37.55
N LEU A 403 -9.71 -34.10 37.23
CA LEU A 403 -10.59 -32.95 37.44
C LEU A 403 -11.87 -33.04 36.57
N TYR A 404 -11.77 -33.68 35.40
CA TYR A 404 -12.88 -33.85 34.45
C TYR A 404 -13.18 -35.33 34.18
N LYS A 405 -14.47 -35.68 34.26
CA LYS A 405 -14.98 -37.06 34.27
C LYS A 405 -14.86 -37.85 32.95
N ASP A 406 -14.75 -37.16 31.81
CA ASP A 406 -15.00 -37.75 30.48
C ASP A 406 -13.75 -37.98 29.61
N GLN A 407 -12.55 -37.94 30.16
CA GLN A 407 -11.35 -38.27 29.40
C GLN A 407 -11.09 -39.78 29.42
N ASN A 408 -11.45 -40.47 28.34
CA ASN A 408 -10.88 -41.80 28.06
C ASN A 408 -9.36 -41.66 27.97
N MET A 409 -8.58 -42.63 28.47
CA MET A 409 -7.10 -42.59 28.46
C MET A 409 -6.50 -42.42 27.04
N SER A 410 -7.29 -42.62 25.98
CA SER A 410 -6.94 -42.35 24.57
C SER A 410 -7.15 -40.91 24.10
N THR A 411 -8.01 -40.14 24.78
CA THR A 411 -8.32 -38.71 24.54
C THR A 411 -7.88 -37.84 25.72
N ALA A 412 -7.11 -38.39 26.67
CA ALA A 412 -6.50 -37.64 27.75
C ALA A 412 -5.74 -36.48 27.11
N PHE A 413 -4.76 -36.76 26.26
CA PHE A 413 -3.88 -35.73 25.68
C PHE A 413 -4.48 -34.80 24.61
N ASP A 414 -5.80 -34.71 24.47
CA ASP A 414 -6.46 -33.79 23.54
C ASP A 414 -6.43 -32.36 24.12
N LEU A 415 -5.57 -31.52 23.54
CA LEU A 415 -5.42 -30.13 23.95
C LEU A 415 -6.73 -29.35 23.72
N SER A 416 -7.11 -28.52 24.70
CA SER A 416 -8.27 -27.64 24.58
C SER A 416 -8.13 -26.65 23.40
N ASP A 417 -9.25 -26.18 22.84
CA ASP A 417 -9.25 -25.19 21.76
C ASP A 417 -8.50 -23.90 22.13
N GLN A 418 -8.59 -23.48 23.40
CA GLN A 418 -7.83 -22.34 23.90
C GLN A 418 -6.33 -22.64 23.89
N ARG A 419 -5.92 -23.82 24.38
CA ARG A 419 -4.52 -24.24 24.40
C ARG A 419 -3.93 -24.35 22.99
N LEU A 420 -4.71 -24.82 22.02
CA LEU A 420 -4.30 -24.87 20.61
C LEU A 420 -4.02 -23.45 20.05
N LYS A 421 -4.83 -22.45 20.42
CA LYS A 421 -4.59 -21.05 20.04
C LYS A 421 -3.33 -20.50 20.71
N ASP A 422 -3.12 -20.78 21.98
CA ASP A 422 -1.92 -20.34 22.70
C ASP A 422 -0.67 -20.92 22.04
N LYS A 423 -0.66 -22.23 21.74
CA LYS A 423 0.45 -22.90 21.03
C LYS A 423 0.68 -22.37 19.62
N ALA A 424 -0.39 -21.99 18.92
CA ALA A 424 -0.28 -21.36 17.60
C ALA A 424 0.40 -19.98 17.70
N MET A 425 0.08 -19.18 18.72
CA MET A 425 0.74 -17.90 18.99
C MET A 425 2.24 -18.08 19.29
N ALA A 426 2.60 -19.11 20.07
CA ALA A 426 3.98 -19.47 20.38
C ALA A 426 4.69 -20.30 19.29
N ARG A 427 4.04 -20.52 18.13
CA ARG A 427 4.57 -21.26 16.97
C ARG A 427 5.14 -22.66 17.31
N ASN A 428 4.58 -23.32 18.33
CA ASN A 428 5.01 -24.62 18.83
C ASN A 428 6.51 -24.70 19.18
N ARG A 429 7.06 -23.62 19.77
CA ARG A 429 8.47 -23.52 20.17
C ARG A 429 8.66 -23.66 21.69
N THR A 430 9.88 -24.00 22.07
CA THR A 430 10.35 -24.07 23.46
C THR A 430 10.62 -22.69 24.03
N LEU A 431 10.64 -22.59 25.35
CA LEU A 431 10.69 -21.34 26.10
C LEU A 431 12.01 -20.58 25.89
N ASP A 432 13.13 -21.29 25.77
CA ASP A 432 14.45 -20.73 25.48
C ASP A 432 14.47 -19.89 24.19
N ILE A 433 13.92 -20.44 23.10
CA ILE A 433 13.83 -19.75 21.82
C ILE A 433 12.88 -18.56 21.92
N LEU A 434 11.73 -18.74 22.58
CA LEU A 434 10.72 -17.68 22.69
C LEU A 434 11.18 -16.50 23.55
N ILE A 435 11.97 -16.74 24.61
CA ILE A 435 12.57 -15.68 25.43
C ILE A 435 13.60 -14.89 24.61
N GLU A 436 14.43 -15.58 23.82
CA GLU A 436 15.41 -14.94 22.94
C GLU A 436 14.70 -14.07 21.89
N GLU A 437 13.67 -14.60 21.23
CA GLU A 437 12.83 -13.85 20.28
C GLU A 437 12.13 -12.66 20.93
N LEU A 438 11.52 -12.85 22.10
CA LEU A 438 10.89 -11.75 22.84
C LEU A 438 11.90 -10.64 23.17
N SER A 439 13.12 -11.00 23.57
CA SER A 439 14.17 -10.02 23.87
C SER A 439 14.59 -9.22 22.63
N SER A 440 14.74 -9.89 21.48
CA SER A 440 15.03 -9.22 20.21
C SER A 440 13.88 -8.32 19.76
N ASN A 441 12.63 -8.79 19.88
CA ASN A 441 11.44 -8.01 19.53
C ASN A 441 11.30 -6.79 20.43
N LEU A 442 11.52 -6.94 21.74
CA LEU A 442 11.47 -5.83 22.68
C LEU A 442 12.54 -4.78 22.36
N THR A 443 13.73 -5.23 21.97
CA THR A 443 14.82 -4.34 21.58
C THR A 443 14.44 -3.44 20.41
N VAL A 444 13.83 -4.02 19.38
CA VAL A 444 13.35 -3.26 18.22
C VAL A 444 12.12 -2.41 18.58
N SER A 445 11.21 -2.94 19.39
CA SER A 445 10.03 -2.23 19.89
C SER A 445 10.36 -0.96 20.70
N MET A 446 11.59 -0.81 21.21
CA MET A 446 12.02 0.46 21.83
C MET A 446 11.90 1.64 20.85
N MET A 447 12.04 1.38 19.54
CA MET A 447 11.85 2.40 18.50
C MET A 447 10.41 2.85 18.30
N HIS A 448 9.43 2.18 18.93
CA HIS A 448 8.05 2.65 18.98
C HIS A 448 7.93 4.01 19.71
N ASN A 449 8.77 4.25 20.71
CA ASN A 449 8.70 5.46 21.52
C ASN A 449 9.89 6.40 21.24
N ARG A 450 9.60 7.62 20.77
CA ARG A 450 10.62 8.65 20.49
C ARG A 450 11.48 9.05 21.69
N LEU A 451 11.06 8.77 22.92
CA LEU A 451 11.87 9.01 24.11
C LEU A 451 13.10 8.10 24.16
N LEU A 452 13.03 6.90 23.56
CA LEU A 452 14.09 5.89 23.60
C LEU A 452 14.92 5.85 22.30
N THR A 453 14.71 6.82 21.41
CA THR A 453 15.43 6.91 20.14
C THR A 453 16.13 8.25 19.98
N ASP A 454 17.30 8.18 19.35
CA ASP A 454 18.01 9.34 18.84
C ASP A 454 17.75 9.44 17.32
N MET A 455 17.72 10.66 16.78
CA MET A 455 17.54 10.89 15.36
C MET A 455 18.91 10.91 14.66
N THR A 456 19.18 9.92 13.81
CA THR A 456 20.47 9.80 13.10
C THR A 456 20.28 9.90 11.59
N ASN A 457 21.19 10.60 10.91
CA ASN A 457 21.11 10.77 9.47
C ASN A 457 21.56 9.48 8.77
N THR A 458 20.63 8.86 8.04
CA THR A 458 20.88 7.64 7.27
C THR A 458 20.38 7.80 5.84
N THR A 459 20.91 6.99 4.93
CA THR A 459 20.41 6.96 3.56
C THR A 459 19.11 6.17 3.52
N VAL A 460 18.02 6.86 3.19
CA VAL A 460 16.66 6.32 3.13
C VAL A 460 16.24 6.20 1.67
N LYS A 461 15.67 5.05 1.33
CA LYS A 461 15.03 4.77 0.05
C LYS A 461 13.56 5.19 0.13
N LEU A 462 13.25 6.38 -0.38
CA LEU A 462 11.87 6.87 -0.47
C LEU A 462 11.23 6.34 -1.76
N THR A 463 10.03 5.75 -1.64
CA THR A 463 9.26 5.27 -2.80
C THR A 463 8.04 6.14 -2.97
N THR A 464 7.95 6.86 -4.08
CA THR A 464 6.79 7.70 -4.41
C THR A 464 6.04 7.14 -5.60
N ASP A 465 4.72 7.17 -5.53
CA ASP A 465 3.86 6.79 -6.64
C ASP A 465 3.83 7.94 -7.66
N VAL A 466 4.24 7.65 -8.88
CA VAL A 466 4.31 8.62 -9.98
C VAL A 466 3.63 8.08 -11.22
N ASN A 467 2.92 8.95 -11.91
CA ASN A 467 2.35 8.61 -13.21
C ASN A 467 3.39 8.83 -14.30
N ARG A 468 3.54 7.90 -15.24
CA ARG A 468 4.44 8.04 -16.40
C ARG A 468 3.69 7.95 -17.71
N TYR A 469 4.17 8.69 -18.71
CA TYR A 469 3.62 8.60 -20.07
C TYR A 469 4.09 7.33 -20.78
N ASN A 470 3.19 6.71 -21.52
CA ASN A 470 3.51 5.66 -22.47
C ASN A 470 2.85 5.94 -23.83
N TYR A 471 3.44 5.38 -24.88
CA TYR A 471 3.05 5.65 -26.26
C TYR A 471 2.84 4.36 -27.06
N LYS A 472 1.64 4.18 -27.61
CA LYS A 472 1.29 3.09 -28.54
C LYS A 472 1.52 3.51 -29.98
N ALA A 473 2.73 3.24 -30.51
CA ALA A 473 3.11 3.62 -31.87
C ALA A 473 2.25 2.98 -32.98
N TYR A 474 1.93 1.68 -32.86
CA TYR A 474 1.16 0.95 -33.87
C TYR A 474 -0.27 1.48 -34.06
N GLY A 475 -0.91 1.92 -32.97
CA GLY A 475 -2.28 2.45 -33.01
C GLY A 475 -2.39 3.74 -33.83
N LEU A 476 -1.29 4.49 -33.96
CA LEU A 476 -1.25 5.69 -34.79
C LEU A 476 -0.71 5.39 -36.20
N PHE A 477 0.32 4.56 -36.31
CA PHE A 477 1.02 4.35 -37.57
C PHE A 477 0.13 3.72 -38.66
N VAL A 478 -0.64 2.68 -38.31
CA VAL A 478 -1.50 1.96 -39.26
C VAL A 478 -2.57 2.86 -39.91
N PRO A 479 -3.44 3.56 -39.16
CA PRO A 479 -4.48 4.40 -39.77
C PRO A 479 -3.88 5.58 -40.55
N TYR A 480 -2.76 6.14 -40.08
CA TYR A 480 -2.10 7.23 -40.79
C TYR A 480 -1.44 6.77 -42.08
N ALA A 481 -0.75 5.62 -42.09
CA ALA A 481 -0.11 5.09 -43.28
C ALA A 481 -1.16 4.77 -44.37
N LEU A 482 -2.26 4.13 -43.99
CA LEU A 482 -3.37 3.84 -44.90
C LEU A 482 -4.01 5.11 -45.45
N ALA A 483 -4.31 6.10 -44.59
CA ALA A 483 -4.88 7.37 -45.00
C ALA A 483 -3.98 8.14 -45.98
N ASN A 484 -2.67 8.21 -45.71
CA ASN A 484 -1.71 8.86 -46.60
C ASN A 484 -1.58 8.11 -47.94
N ALA A 485 -1.56 6.77 -47.93
CA ALA A 485 -1.52 5.97 -49.14
C ALA A 485 -2.76 6.20 -50.02
N PHE A 486 -3.95 6.21 -49.41
CA PHE A 486 -5.19 6.50 -50.13
C PHE A 486 -5.23 7.92 -50.67
N ALA A 487 -4.83 8.92 -49.87
CA ALA A 487 -4.74 10.30 -50.32
C ALA A 487 -3.78 10.45 -51.50
N LEU A 488 -2.62 9.79 -51.46
CA LEU A 488 -1.64 9.81 -52.55
C LEU A 488 -2.23 9.25 -53.85
N VAL A 489 -2.91 8.11 -53.79
CA VAL A 489 -3.58 7.52 -54.96
C VAL A 489 -4.64 8.47 -55.54
N CYS A 490 -5.47 9.08 -54.69
CA CYS A 490 -6.47 10.04 -55.14
C CYS A 490 -5.85 11.28 -55.79
N VAL A 491 -4.78 11.83 -55.22
CA VAL A 491 -4.07 12.99 -55.77
C VAL A 491 -3.40 12.66 -57.10
N ILE A 492 -2.80 11.47 -57.25
CA ILE A 492 -2.23 11.01 -58.54
C ILE A 492 -3.34 10.92 -59.59
N LEU A 493 -4.50 10.34 -59.26
CA LEU A 493 -5.64 10.28 -60.18
C LEU A 493 -6.10 11.69 -60.57
N GLY A 494 -6.24 12.61 -59.62
CA GLY A 494 -6.54 14.02 -59.89
C GLY A 494 -5.52 14.69 -60.80
N LEU A 495 -4.23 14.47 -60.55
CA LEU A 495 -3.13 15.03 -61.35
C LEU A 495 -3.13 14.47 -62.78
N THR A 496 -3.43 13.17 -62.96
CA THR A 496 -3.58 12.59 -64.31
C THR A 496 -4.81 13.09 -65.07
N SER A 497 -5.82 13.59 -64.35
CA SER A 497 -6.94 14.35 -64.94
C SER A 497 -6.44 15.71 -65.42
N TYR A 498 -5.78 16.44 -64.52
CA TYR A 498 -5.27 17.78 -64.76
C TYR A 498 -4.27 17.85 -65.92
N VAL A 499 -3.29 16.95 -65.96
CA VAL A 499 -2.23 16.95 -67.00
C VAL A 499 -2.77 16.61 -68.39
N ARG A 500 -3.79 15.76 -68.47
CA ARG A 500 -4.33 15.30 -69.77
C ARG A 500 -5.39 16.23 -70.34
N ASP A 501 -6.27 16.75 -69.49
CA ASP A 501 -7.47 17.47 -69.93
C ASP A 501 -7.45 18.96 -69.53
N GLY A 502 -6.43 19.42 -68.82
CA GLY A 502 -6.28 20.81 -68.34
C GLY A 502 -7.03 21.09 -67.03
N ALA A 503 -7.03 22.36 -66.61
CA ALA A 503 -7.76 22.79 -65.42
C ALA A 503 -9.28 22.73 -65.65
N MET A 504 -9.98 21.86 -64.92
CA MET A 504 -11.44 21.78 -64.97
C MET A 504 -12.09 22.84 -64.07
N PRO A 505 -13.31 23.31 -64.41
CA PRO A 505 -14.06 24.27 -63.61
C PRO A 505 -14.21 23.83 -62.14
N GLY A 506 -14.28 24.80 -61.23
CA GLY A 506 -14.61 24.54 -59.84
C GLY A 506 -16.09 24.20 -59.65
N LYS A 507 -16.54 24.22 -58.38
CA LYS A 507 -17.93 23.96 -57.98
C LYS A 507 -18.74 25.22 -57.71
N LYS A 508 -18.20 26.41 -57.98
CA LYS A 508 -18.94 27.65 -57.74
C LYS A 508 -19.96 27.87 -58.86
N VAL A 509 -21.05 28.57 -58.55
CA VAL A 509 -22.10 28.92 -59.54
C VAL A 509 -21.51 29.56 -60.80
N GLN A 510 -20.55 30.47 -60.62
CA GLN A 510 -19.80 31.10 -61.73
C GLN A 510 -19.04 30.08 -62.60
N ASP A 511 -18.48 29.02 -62.01
CA ASP A 511 -17.68 28.01 -62.71
C ASP A 511 -18.60 27.13 -63.57
N TYR A 512 -19.82 26.84 -63.10
CA TYR A 512 -20.84 26.15 -63.89
C TYR A 512 -21.30 26.99 -65.08
N VAL A 513 -21.56 28.29 -64.87
CA VAL A 513 -21.97 29.21 -65.95
C VAL A 513 -20.86 29.33 -67.00
N GLN A 514 -19.60 29.41 -66.55
CA GLN A 514 -18.43 29.44 -67.43
C GLN A 514 -18.26 28.14 -68.20
N ALA A 515 -18.45 26.98 -67.55
CA ALA A 515 -18.42 25.67 -68.20
C ALA A 515 -19.50 25.53 -69.29
N MET A 516 -20.69 26.12 -69.10
CA MET A 516 -21.75 26.10 -70.11
C MET A 516 -21.47 26.99 -71.33
N HIS A 517 -20.64 28.02 -71.18
CA HIS A 517 -20.30 28.96 -72.27
C HIS A 517 -19.01 28.58 -73.02
N ASP A 518 -18.21 27.64 -72.52
CA ASP A 518 -16.97 27.22 -73.17
C ASP A 518 -17.26 26.24 -74.34
N PRO A 519 -16.80 26.55 -75.57
CA PRO A 519 -17.04 25.71 -76.76
C PRO A 519 -16.50 24.28 -76.62
N LYS A 520 -15.55 24.02 -75.72
CA LYS A 520 -15.08 22.66 -75.42
C LYS A 520 -16.16 21.78 -74.76
N PHE A 521 -17.09 22.37 -74.02
CA PHE A 521 -18.12 21.67 -73.24
C PHE A 521 -19.46 21.56 -73.97
N GLN A 522 -19.71 22.41 -74.98
CA GLN A 522 -20.93 22.39 -75.79
C GLN A 522 -21.07 21.13 -76.68
N GLY A 523 -19.96 20.45 -77.01
CA GLY A 523 -19.97 19.16 -77.73
C GLY A 523 -20.09 17.93 -76.84
N SER A 524 -20.25 18.13 -75.53
CA SER A 524 -20.17 17.06 -74.53
C SER A 524 -21.52 16.38 -74.30
N PRO A 525 -21.57 15.05 -74.09
CA PRO A 525 -22.83 14.31 -73.99
C PRO A 525 -23.73 14.81 -72.84
N ALA A 526 -23.13 15.20 -71.72
CA ALA A 526 -23.82 15.71 -70.53
C ALA A 526 -24.64 17.01 -70.75
N VAL A 527 -24.36 17.80 -71.80
CA VAL A 527 -25.09 19.03 -72.12
C VAL A 527 -26.26 18.76 -73.07
N ASN A 528 -26.25 17.61 -73.77
CA ASN A 528 -27.24 17.26 -74.79
C ASN A 528 -28.44 16.45 -74.29
N SER A 529 -28.52 16.11 -73.00
CA SER A 529 -29.74 15.54 -72.41
C SER A 529 -30.81 16.62 -72.28
N ARG A 530 -31.43 16.99 -73.40
CA ARG A 530 -32.57 17.90 -73.47
C ARG A 530 -33.80 17.25 -72.82
N THR A 531 -34.21 17.81 -71.69
CA THR A 531 -35.62 18.04 -71.37
C THR A 531 -35.75 19.49 -70.89
N PRO A 532 -36.47 20.37 -71.62
CA PRO A 532 -36.70 21.73 -71.17
C PRO A 532 -37.85 21.74 -70.17
N SER A 533 -37.59 22.20 -68.94
CA SER A 533 -38.65 22.62 -68.04
C SER A 533 -38.19 23.81 -67.22
N PHE A 534 -38.17 24.98 -67.85
CA PHE A 534 -38.41 26.25 -67.16
C PHE A 534 -38.92 27.27 -68.19
N SER A 535 -40.20 27.14 -68.55
CA SER A 535 -40.92 28.20 -69.25
C SER A 535 -41.29 29.28 -68.21
N ALA A 536 -40.67 30.44 -68.34
CA ALA A 536 -41.12 31.66 -67.68
C ALA A 536 -42.51 32.04 -68.23
N VAL A 537 -43.50 32.13 -67.34
CA VAL A 537 -44.81 32.71 -67.65
C VAL A 537 -44.66 34.22 -67.62
N SER A 538 -44.71 34.85 -68.79
CA SER A 538 -44.94 36.28 -68.97
C SER A 538 -46.44 36.53 -69.13
N GLY A 539 -47.06 37.24 -68.18
CA GLY A 539 -48.38 37.86 -68.35
C GLY A 539 -48.22 39.31 -68.81
N PRO A 540 -49.15 39.86 -69.61
CA PRO A 540 -49.00 41.19 -70.22
C PRO A 540 -49.51 42.33 -69.30
N ASP A 541 -48.90 43.50 -69.48
CA ASP A 541 -49.22 44.79 -68.88
C ASP A 541 -50.62 45.32 -69.27
N GLU A 542 -51.34 46.00 -68.35
CA GLU A 542 -51.53 47.47 -68.30
C GLU A 542 -52.54 47.90 -67.17
N PRO A 543 -52.79 49.19 -66.84
CA PRO A 543 -52.19 49.89 -65.69
C PRO A 543 -53.20 50.46 -64.67
N THR A 544 -52.78 50.84 -63.45
CA THR A 544 -53.49 51.88 -62.67
C THR A 544 -52.63 52.52 -61.56
N GLU A 545 -52.23 53.76 -61.85
CA GLU A 545 -52.18 54.97 -61.01
C GLU A 545 -51.48 55.06 -59.64
N MET A 546 -50.77 56.19 -59.51
CA MET A 546 -49.97 56.68 -58.39
C MET A 546 -50.79 57.05 -57.14
N ARG A 547 -50.17 56.91 -55.96
CA ARG A 547 -50.23 57.99 -54.97
C ARG A 547 -48.92 58.11 -54.18
N ARG A 548 -48.39 59.32 -54.20
CA ARG A 548 -47.14 59.79 -53.59
C ARG A 548 -47.39 60.25 -52.14
N ILE A 549 -46.28 60.45 -51.41
CA ILE A 549 -46.09 61.24 -50.16
C ILE A 549 -46.25 60.37 -48.90
N GLY A 550 -45.34 60.32 -47.93
CA GLY A 550 -44.13 61.09 -47.64
C GLY A 550 -43.74 60.82 -46.17
N GLU A 551 -42.45 61.00 -45.87
CA GLU A 551 -41.76 61.21 -44.58
C GLU A 551 -42.42 60.87 -43.23
N GLY A 552 -41.62 60.28 -42.33
CA GLY A 552 -41.90 60.30 -40.90
C GLY A 552 -40.93 59.45 -40.06
N SER A 553 -39.88 60.08 -39.56
CA SER A 553 -39.05 59.64 -38.43
C SER A 553 -39.86 59.51 -37.13
N GLY A 554 -39.43 58.66 -36.19
CA GLY A 554 -39.78 58.85 -34.78
C GLY A 554 -39.85 57.58 -33.94
N GLU A 555 -39.14 57.62 -32.82
CA GLU A 555 -39.08 56.62 -31.75
C GLU A 555 -40.45 56.24 -31.17
N GLY A 556 -40.53 55.03 -30.61
CA GLY A 556 -41.66 54.60 -29.78
C GLY A 556 -41.37 53.30 -29.04
N ARG A 557 -41.26 53.41 -27.72
CA ARG A 557 -40.89 52.38 -26.74
C ARG A 557 -42.13 52.03 -25.90
N SER A 558 -42.49 50.74 -25.79
CA SER A 558 -43.24 50.13 -24.66
C SER A 558 -43.32 48.60 -24.90
N ASN A 559 -42.68 47.75 -24.10
CA ASN A 559 -43.08 47.16 -22.81
C ASN A 559 -44.33 46.24 -22.84
N GLU A 560 -44.08 44.94 -22.64
CA GLU A 560 -44.71 43.97 -21.69
C GLU A 560 -44.43 42.53 -22.20
N ARG A 561 -44.35 41.43 -21.45
CA ARG A 561 -43.99 41.07 -20.06
C ARG A 561 -43.98 39.52 -19.99
N ALA A 562 -42.95 38.92 -19.40
CA ALA A 562 -42.94 37.69 -18.57
C ALA A 562 -43.54 36.35 -19.11
N ARG A 563 -42.74 35.25 -19.08
CA ARG A 563 -42.60 34.33 -17.93
C ARG A 563 -41.70 33.13 -18.25
N TYR A 564 -40.79 32.84 -17.32
CA TYR A 564 -40.10 31.56 -17.13
C TYR A 564 -41.07 30.54 -16.50
N TYR A 565 -40.97 29.27 -16.91
CA TYR A 565 -41.39 28.12 -16.09
C TYR A 565 -40.48 26.92 -16.38
N GLN A 566 -39.87 26.41 -15.30
CA GLN A 566 -39.30 25.07 -15.19
C GLN A 566 -40.43 24.04 -15.22
N ASP A 567 -40.15 22.84 -15.73
CA ASP A 567 -40.98 21.68 -15.43
C ASP A 567 -40.11 20.47 -15.09
N THR A 568 -40.33 20.00 -13.86
CA THR A 568 -39.82 18.77 -13.25
C THR A 568 -40.76 17.60 -13.57
N ARG A 569 -40.22 16.40 -13.80
CA ARG A 569 -41.00 15.16 -13.74
C ARG A 569 -40.31 14.15 -12.81
N SER A 570 -41.01 13.77 -11.75
CA SER A 570 -40.68 12.69 -10.80
C SER A 570 -41.37 11.38 -11.19
N SER A 571 -40.79 10.24 -10.79
CA SER A 571 -41.45 9.14 -10.03
C SER A 571 -40.39 8.05 -9.73
N SER A 572 -40.02 7.86 -8.45
CA SER A 572 -40.32 6.70 -7.56
C SER A 572 -39.58 5.39 -7.94
N ASP A 573 -38.89 4.65 -7.07
CA ASP A 573 -39.28 4.28 -5.69
C ASP A 573 -38.17 3.50 -4.92
N VAL A 574 -38.28 3.51 -3.57
CA VAL A 574 -37.91 2.48 -2.54
C VAL A 574 -36.49 2.35 -1.92
N GLY A 575 -36.45 2.49 -0.58
CA GLY A 575 -35.62 1.69 0.38
C GLY A 575 -34.56 2.47 1.20
N ARG A 576 -34.84 3.12 2.35
CA ARG A 576 -35.01 2.65 3.75
C ARG A 576 -33.70 2.38 4.55
N VAL A 577 -33.66 3.02 5.74
CA VAL A 577 -32.94 2.72 7.02
C VAL A 577 -31.76 3.63 7.45
N GLU A 578 -32.12 4.56 8.34
CA GLU A 578 -31.50 5.08 9.59
C GLU A 578 -30.11 4.55 10.03
N GLY A 579 -29.18 5.43 10.43
CA GLY A 579 -28.93 5.89 11.82
C GLY A 579 -27.45 5.59 12.15
N VAL A 580 -26.66 6.29 12.98
CA VAL A 580 -26.85 7.13 14.16
C VAL A 580 -25.55 7.95 14.32
N GLY A 581 -25.66 9.22 14.70
CA GLY A 581 -24.54 10.03 15.21
C GLY A 581 -24.76 10.32 16.70
N ILE A 582 -23.76 10.03 17.52
CA ILE A 582 -23.64 10.46 18.92
C ILE A 582 -22.31 11.21 19.04
N VAL A 583 -22.38 12.46 19.48
CA VAL A 583 -21.46 13.10 20.43
C VAL A 583 -22.34 13.75 21.50
#